data_AF-A0A9E2UIR4-F1
#
_entry.id   AF-A0A9E2UIR4-F1
#
_cell.length_a   1.000
_cell.length_b   1.000
_cell.length_c   1.000
_cell.angle_alpha   90.00
_cell.angle_beta   90.00
_cell.angle_gamma   90.00
#
_symmetry.space_group_name_H-M   'P 1'
#
loop_
_entity.id
_entity.type
_entity.pdbx_description
1 polymer ?
#
loop_
_entity_poly.entity_id
_entity_poly.type
_entity_poly.pdbx_seq_one_letter_code
_entity_poly.pdbx_strand_id
1 'polypeptide(L)' 'MNRAERVATVDRGYADLSVRRQCALLGLVRSGIYSKSATADPGELTLMRWIDEQYLATPL' A
#
# COMPACT_ATOMS: atom_id res chain seq x y z
N MET A 1 -18.87 -1.52 4.42
CA MET A 1 -17.91 -0.68 3.67
C MET A 1 -16.50 -1.24 3.81
N ASN A 2 -15.88 -1.70 2.73
CA ASN A 2 -14.50 -2.22 2.68
C ASN A 2 -13.48 -1.06 2.76
N ARG A 3 -12.21 -1.36 3.08
CA ARG A 3 -11.10 -0.39 3.05
C ARG A 3 -11.01 0.35 1.72
N ALA A 4 -11.16 -0.33 0.58
CA ALA A 4 -11.07 0.30 -0.73
C ALA A 4 -12.16 1.37 -0.94
N GLU A 5 -13.39 1.07 -0.52
CA GLU A 5 -14.52 2.01 -0.59
C GLU A 5 -14.28 3.24 0.28
N ARG A 6 -13.77 3.05 1.51
CA ARG A 6 -13.39 4.16 2.39
C ARG A 6 -12.31 5.05 1.79
N VAL A 7 -11.32 4.47 1.11
CA VAL A 7 -10.25 5.22 0.45
C VAL A 7 -10.81 6.03 -0.73
N ALA A 8 -11.78 5.50 -1.47
CA ALA A 8 -12.41 6.18 -2.59
C ALA A 8 -13.23 7.42 -2.16
N THR A 9 -13.70 7.48 -0.90
CA THR A 9 -14.43 8.63 -0.35
C THR A 9 -13.52 9.82 0.01
N VAL A 10 -12.19 9.64 0.01
CA VAL A 10 -11.25 10.71 0.38
C VAL A 10 -11.15 11.73 -0.76
N ASP A 11 -11.54 12.97 -0.47
CA ASP A 11 -11.44 14.10 -1.39
C ASP A 11 -10.21 14.95 -1.08
N ARG A 12 -9.25 15.00 -2.02
CA ARG A 12 -8.01 15.76 -1.86
C ARG A 12 -8.18 17.26 -2.09
N GLY A 13 -9.26 17.68 -2.76
CA GLY A 13 -9.57 19.08 -3.07
C GLY A 13 -10.53 19.74 -2.08
N TYR A 14 -11.02 19.00 -1.09
CA TYR A 14 -11.97 19.52 -0.12
C TYR A 14 -11.34 20.59 0.79
N ALA A 15 -11.74 21.85 0.59
CA ALA A 15 -11.12 23.02 1.19
C ALA A 15 -11.22 23.05 2.73
N ASP A 16 -12.34 22.56 3.29
CA ASP A 16 -12.64 22.69 4.71
C ASP A 16 -12.03 21.58 5.58
N LEU A 17 -11.58 20.48 4.95
CA LEU A 17 -11.10 19.31 5.67
C LEU A 17 -9.87 18.70 5.00
N SER A 18 -8.72 18.81 5.69
CA SER A 18 -7.50 18.16 5.23
C SER A 18 -7.68 16.64 5.07
N VAL A 19 -6.98 16.06 4.09
CA VAL A 19 -6.90 14.62 3.88
C VAL A 19 -6.58 13.88 5.19
N ARG A 20 -5.70 14.41 6.03
CA ARG A 20 -5.35 13.81 7.33
C ARG A 20 -6.58 13.65 8.24
N ARG A 21 -7.45 14.65 8.29
CA ARG A 21 -8.66 14.63 9.13
C ARG A 21 -9.74 13.74 8.53
N GLN A 22 -9.86 13.71 7.20
CA GLN A 22 -10.69 12.72 6.50
C GLN A 22 -10.25 11.28 6.82
N CYS A 23 -8.93 11.00 6.81
CA CYS A 23 -8.39 9.68 7.18
C CYS A 23 -8.81 9.29 8.60
N ALA A 24 -8.69 10.22 9.55
CA ALA A 24 -9.03 9.96 10.95
C ALA A 24 -10.51 9.64 11.13
N LEU A 25 -11.41 10.39 10.47
CA LEU A 25 -12.86 10.13 10.50
C LEU A 25 -13.24 8.80 9.86
N LEU A 26 -12.54 8.39 8.80
CA LEU A 26 -12.78 7.14 8.08
C LEU A 26 -12.06 5.92 8.70
N GLY A 27 -11.26 6.12 9.75
CA GLY A 27 -10.45 5.06 10.37
C GLY A 27 -9.41 4.48 9.40
N LEU A 28 -8.79 5.34 8.59
CA LEU A 28 -7.77 5.00 7.59
C LEU A 28 -6.38 5.43 8.05
N VAL A 29 -5.38 4.58 7.76
CA VAL A 29 -3.98 4.98 7.87
C VAL A 29 -3.60 5.77 6.63
N ARG A 30 -3.05 6.98 6.83
CA ARG A 30 -2.71 7.92 5.74
C ARG A 30 -1.75 7.33 4.71
N SER A 31 -0.73 6.58 5.13
CA SER A 31 0.23 5.93 4.22
C SER A 31 -0.46 4.98 3.24
N GLY A 32 -1.49 4.27 3.71
CA GLY A 32 -2.26 3.33 2.92
C GLY A 32 -3.12 3.97 1.82
N ILE A 33 -3.35 5.28 1.84
CA ILE A 33 -4.10 6.01 0.80
C ILE A 33 -3.20 6.36 -0.38
N TYR A 34 -1.91 6.59 -0.12
CA TYR A 34 -0.93 6.90 -1.16
C TYR A 34 -0.22 5.65 -1.68
N SER A 35 -0.20 4.59 -0.90
CA SER A 35 0.24 3.28 -1.35
C SER A 35 -0.73 2.78 -2.43
N LYS A 36 -0.25 2.74 -3.68
CA LYS A 36 -0.93 1.99 -4.73
C LYS A 36 -0.81 0.51 -4.39
N SER A 37 -1.88 -0.25 -4.60
CA SER A 37 -1.75 -1.69 -4.73
C SER A 37 -0.83 -1.94 -5.93
N ALA A 38 0.44 -2.22 -5.66
CA ALA A 38 1.35 -2.62 -6.71
C ALA A 38 0.88 -3.98 -7.22
N THR A 39 0.63 -4.07 -8.53
CA THR A 39 0.66 -5.37 -9.18
C THR A 39 2.07 -5.90 -9.00
N ALA A 40 2.21 -7.16 -8.63
CA ALA A 40 3.54 -7.75 -8.43
C ALA A 40 4.36 -7.58 -9.70
N ASP A 41 5.51 -6.89 -9.59
CA ASP A 41 6.41 -6.70 -10.71
C ASP A 41 7.12 -8.02 -11.01
N PRO A 42 7.11 -8.52 -12.26
CA PRO A 42 7.77 -9.78 -12.60
C PRO A 42 9.27 -9.79 -12.30
N GLY A 43 9.94 -8.62 -12.40
CA GLY A 43 11.35 -8.45 -12.06
C GLY A 43 11.59 -8.59 -10.56
N GLU A 44 10.79 -7.90 -9.74
CA GLU A 44 10.82 -8.04 -8.27
C GLU A 44 10.55 -9.48 -7.83
N LEU A 45 9.57 -10.16 -8.45
CA LEU A 45 9.29 -11.57 -8.16
C LEU A 45 10.45 -12.49 -8.52
N THR A 46 11.13 -12.22 -9.64
CA THR A 46 12.32 -12.98 -10.04
C THR A 46 13.46 -12.77 -9.05
N LEU A 47 13.67 -11.53 -8.61
CA LEU A 47 14.68 -11.19 -7.61
C LEU A 47 14.40 -11.89 -6.27
N MET A 48 13.14 -11.87 -5.80
CA MET A 48 12.75 -12.58 -4.57
C MET A 48 13.06 -14.08 -4.67
N ARG A 49 12.74 -14.72 -5.80
CA ARG A 49 13.07 -16.13 -6.03
C ARG A 49 14.56 -16.41 -5.97
N TRP A 50 15.39 -15.56 -6.59
CA TRP A 50 16.84 -15.71 -6.53
C TRP A 50 17.40 -15.59 -5.10
N ILE A 51 16.83 -14.69 -4.30
CA ILE A 51 17.22 -14.55 -2.88
C ILE A 51 16.89 -15.84 -2.13
N ASP A 52 15.68 -16.38 -2.32
CA ASP A 52 15.26 -17.64 -1.69
C ASP A 52 16.16 -18.81 -2.12
N GLU A 53 16.46 -18.92 -3.42
CA GLU A 53 17.35 -19.94 -3.97
C GLU A 53 18.76 -19.85 -3.39
N GLN A 54 19.33 -18.64 -3.29
CA GLN A 54 20.65 -18.43 -2.71
C GLN A 54 20.67 -18.79 -1.21
N TYR A 55 19.63 -18.42 -0.45
CA TYR A 55 19.52 -18.75 0.96
C TYR A 55 19.49 -20.27 1.19
N LEU A 56 18.76 -21.00 0.35
CA LEU A 56 18.69 -22.46 0.40
C LEU A 56 19.98 -23.14 -0.07
N ALA A 57 20.67 -22.57 -1.05
CA ALA A 57 21.92 -23.12 -1.59
C ALA A 57 23.11 -22.90 -0.66
N THR A 58 23.14 -21.78 0.07
CA THR A 58 24.20 -21.45 1.03
C THR A 58 23.59 -21.09 2.39
N PRO A 59 23.12 -22.09 3.16
CA PRO A 59 22.74 -21.84 4.54
C PRO A 59 23.99 -21.42 5.31
N LEU A 60 23.87 -20.31 6.05
CA LEU A 60 24.87 -19.87 7.02
C LEU A 60 25.06 -20.92 8.13
#